data_AF-A0A956TYY1-F1
#
_entry.id   AF-A0A956TYY1-F1
#
_cell.length_a   1.000
_cell.length_b   1.000
_cell.length_c   1.000
_cell.angle_alpha   90.00
_cell.angle_beta   90.00
_cell.angle_gamma   90.00
#
_symmetry.space_group_name_H-M   'P 1'
#
loop_
_entity.id
_entity.type
_entity.pdbx_description
1 polymer ?
#
loop_
_entity_poly.entity_id
_entity_poly.type
_entity_poly.pdbx_seq_one_letter_code
_entity_poly.pdbx_strand_id
1 'polypeptide(L)'
;LNEYSSEYVKAFPSIKEALSFFMGLLLGFGLIFEFPLVVFVLARLGLVTSRWLRRQWKYAILISAVAAAALTPTTDAVSMMFMFVPIVVFYGLGILVAWLFGKERRQKAAEDIEDTDEPEGPGPKDGF
;
A
#
# COMPACT_ATOMS: atom_id res chain seq x y z
N LEU A 1 -30.50 -47.21 3.00
CA LEU A 1 -31.06 -46.10 2.18
C LEU A 1 -31.02 -44.73 2.91
N ASN A 2 -30.26 -44.60 4.01
CA ASN A 2 -30.14 -43.35 4.79
C ASN A 2 -28.71 -42.77 4.77
N GLU A 3 -27.96 -43.01 3.70
CA GLU A 3 -26.51 -42.75 3.67
C GLU A 3 -26.08 -41.73 2.59
N TYR A 4 -27.03 -40.96 2.02
CA TYR A 4 -26.73 -40.07 0.88
C TYR A 4 -27.32 -38.65 0.93
N SER A 5 -27.88 -38.20 2.06
CA SER A 5 -28.60 -36.91 2.13
C SER A 5 -27.90 -35.78 2.93
N SER A 6 -26.65 -35.95 3.38
CA SER A 6 -26.00 -34.96 4.28
C SER A 6 -24.73 -34.30 3.74
N GLU A 7 -24.12 -34.79 2.66
CA GLU A 7 -22.82 -34.26 2.20
C GLU A 7 -22.94 -33.00 1.31
N TYR A 8 -24.16 -32.66 0.87
CA TYR A 8 -24.45 -31.45 0.06
C TYR A 8 -25.04 -30.29 0.86
N VAL A 9 -25.28 -30.46 2.17
CA VAL A 9 -25.54 -29.34 3.08
C VAL A 9 -24.22 -28.88 3.68
N LYS A 10 -23.23 -28.57 2.83
CA LYS A 10 -22.30 -27.51 3.20
C LYS A 10 -23.14 -26.26 3.29
N ALA A 11 -23.49 -25.87 4.53
CA ALA A 11 -24.22 -24.66 4.81
C ALA A 11 -23.67 -23.55 3.91
N PHE A 12 -24.47 -23.10 2.94
CA PHE A 12 -24.18 -21.82 2.31
C PHE A 12 -24.00 -20.83 3.45
N PRO A 13 -22.97 -19.96 3.42
CA PRO A 13 -22.80 -18.96 4.45
C PRO A 13 -24.16 -18.31 4.70
N SER A 14 -24.60 -18.28 5.96
CA SER A 14 -25.94 -17.81 6.27
C SER A 14 -26.07 -16.40 5.71
N ILE A 15 -27.27 -16.01 5.24
CA ILE A 15 -27.48 -14.67 4.67
C ILE A 15 -26.96 -13.59 5.64
N LYS A 16 -27.08 -13.82 6.95
CA LYS A 16 -26.55 -12.96 8.00
C LYS A 16 -25.02 -12.86 7.99
N GLU A 17 -24.29 -13.95 7.79
CA GLU A 17 -22.82 -13.94 7.70
C GLU A 17 -22.36 -13.26 6.41
N ALA A 18 -22.99 -13.57 5.28
CA ALA A 18 -22.69 -12.92 4.01
C ALA A 18 -22.95 -11.41 4.09
N LEU A 19 -24.09 -10.99 4.64
CA LEU A 19 -24.40 -9.57 4.84
C LEU A 19 -23.40 -8.90 5.80
N SER A 20 -23.04 -9.55 6.90
CA SER A 20 -22.03 -9.04 7.83
C SER A 20 -20.68 -8.84 7.15
N PHE A 21 -20.27 -9.80 6.31
CA PHE A 21 -19.05 -9.72 5.51
C PHE A 21 -19.10 -8.56 4.51
N PHE A 22 -20.16 -8.45 3.72
CA PHE A 22 -20.31 -7.36 2.76
C PHE A 22 -20.41 -5.99 3.43
N MET A 23 -21.05 -5.89 4.60
CA MET A 23 -21.13 -4.66 5.37
C MET A 23 -19.74 -4.22 5.85
N GLY A 24 -18.95 -5.15 6.39
CA GLY A 24 -17.55 -4.89 6.77
C GLY A 24 -16.69 -4.48 5.58
N LEU A 25 -16.88 -5.13 4.43
CA LEU A 25 -16.22 -4.80 3.18
C LEU A 25 -16.56 -3.39 2.69
N LEU A 26 -17.84 -3.02 2.69
CA LEU A 26 -18.32 -1.68 2.28
C LEU A 26 -17.75 -0.58 3.18
N LEU A 27 -17.78 -0.81 4.50
CA LEU A 27 -17.22 0.11 5.48
C LEU A 27 -15.70 0.26 5.31
N GLY A 28 -14.99 -0.86 5.11
CA GLY A 28 -13.56 -0.87 4.82
C GLY A 28 -13.22 -0.10 3.56
N PHE A 29 -13.98 -0.31 2.47
CA PHE A 29 -13.79 0.44 1.25
C PHE A 29 -14.05 1.92 1.40
N GLY A 30 -15.10 2.33 2.12
CA GLY A 30 -15.35 3.74 2.40
C GLY A 30 -14.14 4.38 3.09
N LEU A 31 -13.63 3.74 4.14
CA LEU A 31 -12.48 4.24 4.90
C LEU A 31 -11.19 4.30 4.06
N ILE A 32 -10.94 3.28 3.25
CA ILE A 32 -9.72 3.19 2.44
C ILE A 32 -9.81 4.09 1.19
N PHE A 33 -11.00 4.38 0.68
CA PHE A 33 -11.21 5.31 -0.42
C PHE A 33 -10.78 6.75 -0.06
N GLU A 34 -10.75 7.10 1.22
CA GLU A 34 -10.19 8.38 1.68
C GLU A 34 -8.66 8.43 1.50
N PHE A 35 -7.97 7.29 1.50
CA PHE A 35 -6.50 7.24 1.43
C PHE A 35 -5.93 7.86 0.14
N PRO A 36 -6.42 7.56 -1.08
CA PRO A 36 -6.01 8.27 -2.30
C PRO A 36 -6.16 9.79 -2.22
N LEU A 37 -7.25 10.28 -1.63
CA LEU A 37 -7.50 11.71 -1.46
C LEU A 37 -6.52 12.33 -0.46
N VAL A 38 -6.25 11.65 0.65
CA VAL A 38 -5.25 12.07 1.64
C VAL A 38 -3.87 12.15 0.97
N VAL A 39 -3.45 11.09 0.28
CA VAL A 39 -2.16 11.05 -0.43
C VAL A 39 -2.06 12.14 -1.49
N PHE A 40 -3.14 12.44 -2.21
CA PHE A 40 -3.21 13.56 -3.14
C PHE A 40 -2.86 14.89 -2.46
N VAL A 41 -3.53 15.19 -1.35
CA VAL A 41 -3.31 16.44 -0.60
C VAL A 41 -1.87 16.50 -0.08
N LEU A 42 -1.37 15.43 0.54
CA LEU A 42 0.01 15.41 1.05
C LEU A 42 1.05 15.54 -0.08
N ALA A 43 0.80 14.93 -1.24
CA ALA A 43 1.68 15.01 -2.40
C ALA A 43 1.67 16.43 -2.99
N ARG A 44 0.52 17.09 -3.00
CA ARG A 44 0.38 18.48 -3.46
C ARG A 44 1.09 19.48 -2.55
N LEU A 45 1.08 19.22 -1.23
CA LEU A 45 1.85 19.94 -0.22
C LEU A 45 3.36 19.63 -0.27
N GLY A 46 3.74 18.55 -0.97
CA GLY A 46 5.14 18.10 -1.07
C GLY A 46 5.66 17.38 0.17
N LEU A 47 4.77 16.90 1.05
CA LEU A 47 5.09 16.12 2.25
C LEU A 47 5.40 14.65 1.92
N VAL A 48 4.72 14.10 0.91
CA VAL A 48 4.96 12.74 0.42
C VAL A 48 5.32 12.77 -1.06
N THR A 49 6.19 11.86 -1.48
CA THR A 49 6.58 11.67 -2.88
C THR A 49 6.28 10.24 -3.31
N SER A 50 6.00 10.05 -4.59
CA SER A 50 5.78 8.72 -5.18
C SER A 50 6.95 7.75 -4.91
N ARG A 51 8.20 8.25 -4.95
CA ARG A 51 9.40 7.47 -4.61
C ARG A 51 9.44 7.03 -3.15
N TRP A 52 9.07 7.92 -2.23
CA TRP A 52 9.00 7.59 -0.80
C TRP A 52 7.92 6.54 -0.53
N LEU A 53 6.72 6.74 -1.10
CA LEU A 53 5.60 5.81 -0.97
C LEU A 53 5.99 4.42 -1.49
N ARG A 54 6.61 4.33 -2.68
CA ARG A 54 7.13 3.05 -3.21
C ARG A 54 8.17 2.38 -2.30
N ARG A 55 9.04 3.14 -1.62
CA ARG A 55 10.03 2.58 -0.67
C ARG A 55 9.34 1.98 0.57
N GLN A 56 8.17 2.49 0.95
CA GLN A 56 7.39 2.01 2.09
C GLN A 56 6.44 0.84 1.75
N TRP A 57 6.51 0.28 0.54
CA TRP A 57 5.62 -0.79 0.06
C TRP A 57 5.50 -1.98 1.02
N LYS A 58 6.60 -2.41 1.64
CA LYS A 58 6.60 -3.50 2.64
C LYS A 58 5.77 -3.19 3.89
N TYR A 59 5.77 -1.93 4.34
CA TYR A 59 4.97 -1.49 5.47
C TYR A 59 3.49 -1.37 5.07
N ALA A 60 3.22 -0.92 3.84
CA ALA A 60 1.86 -0.89 3.32
C ALA A 60 1.24 -2.29 3.27
N ILE A 61 1.98 -3.31 2.81
CA ILE A 61 1.53 -4.71 2.86
C ILE A 61 1.21 -5.14 4.29
N LEU A 62 2.11 -4.87 5.24
CA LEU A 62 1.91 -5.25 6.64
C LEU A 62 0.64 -4.60 7.23
N ILE A 63 0.47 -3.29 7.03
CA ILE A 63 -0.71 -2.55 7.50
C ILE A 63 -1.97 -3.05 6.81
N SER A 64 -1.91 -3.33 5.51
CA SER A 64 -3.04 -3.87 4.74
C SER A 64 -3.47 -5.24 5.25
N ALA A 65 -2.51 -6.09 5.64
CA ALA A 65 -2.80 -7.37 6.26
C ALA A 65 -3.45 -7.21 7.64
N VAL A 66 -2.93 -6.31 8.49
CA VAL A 66 -3.56 -6.03 9.79
C VAL A 66 -4.97 -5.47 9.63
N ALA A 67 -5.17 -4.55 8.68
CA ALA A 67 -6.49 -4.00 8.37
C ALA A 67 -7.44 -5.09 7.85
N ALA A 68 -7.01 -5.92 6.91
CA ALA A 68 -7.81 -7.04 6.42
C ALA A 68 -8.20 -8.01 7.55
N ALA A 69 -7.28 -8.33 8.46
CA ALA A 69 -7.55 -9.19 9.61
C ALA A 69 -8.55 -8.55 10.59
N ALA A 70 -8.48 -7.23 10.79
CA ALA A 70 -9.39 -6.51 11.69
C ALA A 70 -10.81 -6.38 11.10
N LEU A 71 -10.93 -6.25 9.78
CA LEU A 71 -12.22 -6.07 9.12
C LEU A 71 -12.88 -7.39 8.68
N THR A 72 -12.12 -8.48 8.52
CA THR A 72 -12.67 -9.79 8.15
C THR A 72 -13.14 -10.53 9.41
N PRO A 73 -14.46 -10.72 9.61
CA PRO A 73 -14.98 -11.34 10.83
C PRO A 73 -14.63 -12.83 10.96
N THR A 74 -14.37 -13.52 9.84
CA THR A 74 -14.15 -14.96 9.79
C THR A 74 -12.68 -15.39 9.88
N THR A 75 -11.73 -14.43 9.95
CA THR A 75 -10.28 -14.65 10.09
C THR A 75 -9.69 -15.81 9.25
N ASP A 76 -10.32 -16.12 8.12
CA ASP A 76 -9.90 -17.17 7.21
C ASP A 76 -8.98 -16.58 6.13
N ALA A 77 -7.91 -17.31 5.79
CA ALA A 77 -6.87 -16.80 4.91
C ALA A 77 -7.38 -16.43 3.51
N VAL A 78 -8.42 -17.12 3.02
CA VAL A 78 -8.98 -16.89 1.68
C VAL A 78 -9.80 -15.59 1.67
N SER A 79 -10.76 -15.43 2.58
CA SER A 79 -11.55 -14.18 2.65
C SER A 79 -10.69 -12.98 3.04
N MET A 80 -9.67 -13.19 3.88
CA MET A 80 -8.69 -12.15 4.20
C MET A 80 -7.89 -11.73 2.97
N MET A 81 -7.49 -12.66 2.09
CA MET A 81 -6.86 -12.33 0.81
C MET A 81 -7.79 -11.54 -0.11
N PHE A 82 -9.07 -11.92 -0.19
CA PHE A 82 -10.06 -11.15 -0.95
C PHE A 82 -10.23 -9.72 -0.44
N MET A 83 -10.12 -9.52 0.87
CA MET A 83 -10.14 -8.18 1.47
C MET A 83 -8.82 -7.44 1.32
N PHE A 84 -7.68 -8.12 1.39
CA PHE A 84 -6.35 -7.55 1.26
C PHE A 84 -6.06 -6.98 -0.13
N VAL A 85 -6.42 -7.72 -1.18
CA VAL A 85 -6.20 -7.32 -2.58
C VAL A 85 -6.68 -5.89 -2.86
N PRO A 86 -7.94 -5.52 -2.59
CA PRO A 86 -8.42 -4.20 -2.92
C PRO A 86 -7.77 -3.10 -2.04
N ILE A 87 -7.37 -3.36 -0.80
CA ILE A 87 -6.61 -2.40 0.03
C ILE A 87 -5.28 -2.06 -0.64
N VAL A 88 -4.57 -3.10 -1.11
CA VAL A 88 -3.29 -2.92 -1.82
C VAL A 88 -3.50 -2.18 -3.15
N VAL A 89 -4.60 -2.46 -3.86
CA VAL A 89 -4.96 -1.72 -5.07
C VAL A 89 -5.16 -0.24 -4.76
N PHE A 90 -5.88 0.11 -3.69
CA PHE A 90 -6.05 1.50 -3.26
C PHE A 90 -4.73 2.16 -2.87
N TYR A 91 -3.82 1.44 -2.22
CA TYR A 91 -2.47 1.95 -1.96
C TYR A 91 -1.73 2.26 -3.27
N GLY A 92 -1.80 1.36 -4.25
CA GLY A 92 -1.26 1.57 -5.60
C GLY A 92 -1.87 2.78 -6.31
N LEU A 93 -3.18 2.97 -6.20
CA LEU A 93 -3.88 4.17 -6.70
C LEU A 93 -3.37 5.44 -6.01
N GLY A 94 -3.15 5.41 -4.69
CA GLY A 94 -2.54 6.51 -3.96
C GLY A 94 -1.15 6.87 -4.49
N ILE A 95 -0.30 5.87 -4.78
CA ILE A 95 1.01 6.10 -5.41
C ILE A 95 0.86 6.74 -6.79
N LEU A 96 -0.08 6.26 -7.61
CA LEU A 96 -0.33 6.79 -8.95
C LEU A 96 -0.77 8.26 -8.88
N VAL A 97 -1.64 8.59 -7.93
CA VAL A 97 -2.10 9.97 -7.70
C VAL A 97 -0.94 10.86 -7.22
N ALA A 98 -0.11 10.38 -6.29
CA ALA A 98 1.10 11.09 -5.86
C ALA A 98 2.14 11.23 -6.98
N TRP A 99 2.16 10.33 -7.96
CA TRP A 99 3.04 10.42 -9.12
C TRP A 99 2.52 11.43 -10.14
N LEU A 100 1.22 11.43 -10.43
CA LEU A 100 0.61 12.32 -11.42
C LEU A 100 0.49 13.77 -10.92
N PHE A 101 0.19 13.96 -9.64
CA PHE A 101 -0.05 15.28 -9.03
C PHE A 101 1.03 15.70 -8.02
N GLY A 102 2.03 14.86 -7.79
CA GLY A 102 3.17 15.19 -6.95
C GLY A 102 3.93 16.35 -7.56
N LYS A 103 4.16 17.40 -6.76
CA LYS A 103 4.94 18.56 -7.19
C LYS A 103 6.31 18.06 -7.64
N GLU A 104 6.67 18.32 -8.89
CA GLU A 104 7.92 17.91 -9.53
C GLU A 104 9.14 18.34 -8.69
N ARG A 105 9.55 17.52 -7.71
CA ARG A 105 10.87 17.62 -7.09
C ARG A 105 11.88 16.90 -7.98
N ARG A 106 11.94 17.31 -9.25
CA ARG A 106 13.07 17.04 -10.13
C ARG A 106 14.36 17.71 -9.63
N GLN A 107 14.28 18.55 -8.59
CA GLN A 107 15.34 19.47 -8.16
C GLN A 107 16.24 19.03 -6.99
N LYS A 108 15.96 17.96 -6.22
CA LYS A 108 16.80 17.63 -5.04
C LYS A 108 17.65 16.37 -5.12
N ALA A 109 17.61 15.63 -6.22
CA ALA A 109 18.49 14.48 -6.43
C ALA A 109 19.74 14.82 -7.27
N ALA A 110 19.85 16.06 -7.75
CA ALA A 110 21.02 16.57 -8.48
C ALA A 110 21.96 17.41 -7.59
N GLU A 111 21.50 17.91 -6.43
CA GLU A 111 22.33 18.71 -5.50
C GLU A 111 23.28 17.85 -4.63
N ASP A 112 23.04 16.53 -4.48
CA ASP A 112 23.89 15.66 -3.65
C ASP A 112 25.07 15.02 -4.43
N ILE A 113 25.23 15.29 -5.73
CA ILE A 113 26.32 14.73 -6.57
C ILE A 113 27.42 15.76 -6.86
N GLU A 114 27.17 17.06 -6.67
CA GLU A 114 28.16 18.13 -6.98
C GLU A 114 29.22 18.39 -5.88
N ASP A 115 29.13 17.75 -4.71
CA ASP A 115 30.03 18.01 -3.56
C ASP A 115 31.05 16.88 -3.30
N THR A 116 31.43 16.09 -4.32
CA THR A 116 32.42 15.00 -4.13
C THR A 116 33.53 14.93 -5.18
N ASP A 117 33.59 15.86 -6.13
CA ASP A 117 34.63 15.88 -7.16
C ASP A 117 35.66 17.03 -6.96
N GLU A 118 36.23 17.15 -5.76
CA GLU A 118 37.58 17.70 -5.61
C GLU A 118 38.60 16.54 -5.69
N PRO A 119 39.27 16.30 -6.82
CA PRO A 119 40.51 15.57 -6.80
C PRO A 119 41.55 16.45 -6.09
N GLU A 120 41.91 16.08 -4.85
CA GLU A 120 43.17 16.53 -4.24
C GLU A 120 44.29 16.38 -5.29
N GLY A 121 44.88 17.51 -5.67
CA GLY A 121 45.72 17.65 -6.85
C GLY A 121 47.00 16.79 -6.83
N PRO A 122 47.72 16.74 -7.97
CA PRO A 122 48.94 15.97 -8.08
C PRO A 122 50.08 16.66 -7.32
N GLY A 123 50.32 16.26 -6.08
CA GLY A 123 51.58 16.53 -5.38
C GLY A 123 52.59 15.44 -5.71
N PRO A 124 53.58 15.71 -6.58
CA PRO A 124 54.94 15.40 -6.14
C PRO A 124 55.99 16.31 -6.79
N LYS A 125 56.89 16.93 -6.00
CA LYS A 125 58.32 17.15 -6.36
C LYS A 125 59.16 17.37 -5.11
N ASP A 126 59.46 16.27 -4.45
CA ASP A 126 60.67 16.02 -3.70
C ASP A 126 61.85 15.78 -4.68
N GLY A 127 62.96 16.50 -4.49
CA GLY A 127 64.27 16.11 -5.04
C GLY A 127 65.00 17.15 -5.89
N PHE A 128 65.96 17.83 -5.22
CA PHE A 128 67.08 18.66 -5.72
C PHE A 128 66.78 20.06 -6.29
#